data_AF-S3BT22-F1
#
_entry.id   AF-S3BT22-F1
#
_cell.length_a   1.000
_cell.length_b   1.000
_cell.length_c   1.000
_cell.angle_alpha   90.00
_cell.angle_beta   90.00
_cell.angle_gamma   90.00
#
_symmetry.space_group_name_H-M   'P 1'
#
loop_
_entity.id
_entity.type
_entity.pdbx_description
1 polymer ?
#
loop_
_entity_poly.entity_id
_entity_poly.type
_entity_poly.pdbx_seq_one_letter_code
_entity_poly.pdbx_strand_id
1 'polypeptide(L)'
;MTSPSGNPDFSGAKLPAFDNLTSSHGRAAAALEQLAQDLWAQLDRMGADTSAAVEIRDLARRVRDRVTELQARQGRVHAMQASGKGSVCTAAGIFWPVSEAAVPSPRPGTPPPNDPAALSYELWDANFLPRTERLRSDGKPFSREENAVLSWISVHRTTIIEEARKRNISPQAIVAAISWEAMENVQPVRHPIPAGSGLGSINQRLARWATGPGKVHTDFPLVKQIEERGYMPRKSLAEREALLSTDEGSIKYIAAIMGAFADSTDRDGRFDIRYDVPRLTHLYQGTDLERWEDHLRRKPRGEPFRTGNDMAEWAGRNRLFLDEAVPLQPWDKNPVPLTPKPEQPPTRMPTPTPTPGARPTPR
;
A
#
# COMPACT_ATOMS: atom_id res chain seq x y z
N MET A 1 42.43 -2.51 4.56
CA MET A 1 40.99 -2.32 4.31
C MET A 1 40.87 -1.64 2.96
N THR A 2 40.23 -2.30 1.98
CA THR A 2 40.00 -1.73 0.65
C THR A 2 38.98 -0.61 0.75
N SER A 3 39.31 0.56 0.18
CA SER A 3 38.39 1.70 0.15
C SER A 3 37.12 1.31 -0.61
N PRO A 4 35.91 1.47 -0.04
CA PRO A 4 34.66 1.12 -0.71
C PRO A 4 34.38 1.97 -1.95
N SER A 5 35.14 3.06 -2.16
CA SER A 5 35.16 3.85 -3.39
C SER A 5 35.62 3.05 -4.63
N GLY A 6 36.20 1.86 -4.47
CA GLY A 6 36.57 0.96 -5.56
C GLY A 6 35.56 -0.15 -5.85
N ASN A 7 34.46 -0.24 -5.10
CA ASN A 7 33.41 -1.23 -5.35
C ASN A 7 32.37 -0.64 -6.33
N PRO A 8 32.29 -1.11 -7.60
CA PRO A 8 31.30 -0.64 -8.56
C PRO A 8 29.86 -0.94 -8.14
N ASP A 9 29.64 -1.84 -7.18
CA ASP A 9 28.32 -2.22 -6.67
C ASP A 9 27.87 -1.38 -5.46
N PHE A 10 28.68 -0.41 -5.02
CA PHE A 10 28.33 0.44 -3.88
C PHE A 10 27.37 1.56 -4.29
N SER A 11 26.10 1.43 -3.91
CA SER A 11 25.07 2.47 -4.08
C SER A 11 24.88 3.26 -2.77
N GLY A 12 25.21 4.55 -2.81
CA GLY A 12 24.96 5.47 -1.69
C GLY A 12 24.83 6.89 -2.19
N ALA A 13 23.81 7.62 -1.74
CA ALA A 13 23.68 9.04 -2.04
C ALA A 13 24.58 9.86 -1.11
N LYS A 14 25.32 10.83 -1.67
CA LYS A 14 26.03 11.82 -0.86
C LYS A 14 25.00 12.69 -0.14
N LEU A 15 25.15 12.85 1.17
CA LEU A 15 24.20 13.63 1.99
C LEU A 15 23.93 15.04 1.42
N PRO A 16 24.93 15.84 1.02
CA PRO A 16 24.67 17.15 0.42
C PRO A 16 23.86 17.08 -0.89
N ALA A 17 24.03 16.02 -1.69
CA ALA A 17 23.25 15.83 -2.90
C ALA A 17 21.79 15.45 -2.58
N PHE A 18 21.58 14.64 -1.55
CA PHE A 18 20.24 14.28 -1.07
C PHE A 18 19.52 15.51 -0.47
N ASP A 19 20.23 16.32 0.31
CA ASP A 19 19.70 17.57 0.88
C ASP A 19 19.31 18.58 -0.22
N ASN A 20 20.14 18.72 -1.25
CA ASN A 20 19.86 19.55 -2.43
C ASN A 20 18.64 19.04 -3.20
N LEU A 21 18.52 17.72 -3.40
CA LEU A 21 17.39 17.10 -4.09
C LEU A 21 16.08 17.39 -3.36
N THR A 22 16.03 17.14 -2.04
CA THR A 22 14.86 17.38 -1.19
C THR A 22 14.47 18.86 -1.20
N SER A 23 15.46 19.76 -1.08
CA SER A 23 15.23 21.20 -1.12
C SER A 23 14.70 21.68 -2.49
N SER A 24 15.24 21.12 -3.58
CA SER A 24 14.80 21.44 -4.94
C SER A 24 13.35 20.99 -5.19
N HIS A 25 12.99 19.78 -4.74
CA HIS A 25 11.61 19.30 -4.82
C HIS A 25 10.66 20.16 -3.97
N GLY A 26 11.09 20.60 -2.79
CA GLY A 26 10.32 21.52 -1.95
C GLY A 26 10.02 22.85 -2.66
N ARG A 27 11.03 23.46 -3.30
CA ARG A 27 10.84 24.68 -4.10
C ARG A 27 9.92 24.45 -5.31
N ALA A 28 10.06 23.32 -6.00
CA ALA A 28 9.21 22.98 -7.14
C ALA A 28 7.74 22.80 -6.72
N ALA A 29 7.48 22.13 -5.59
CA ALA A 29 6.13 21.97 -5.04
C ALA A 29 5.49 23.34 -4.72
N ALA A 30 6.25 24.24 -4.10
CA ALA A 30 5.78 25.59 -3.79
C ALA A 30 5.52 26.42 -5.06
N ALA A 31 6.39 26.34 -6.06
CA ALA A 31 6.22 27.02 -7.35
C ALA A 31 4.97 26.54 -8.11
N LEU A 32 4.71 25.22 -8.10
CA LEU A 32 3.50 24.65 -8.71
C LEU A 32 2.22 25.11 -7.99
N GLU A 33 2.25 25.21 -6.66
CA GLU A 33 1.09 25.72 -5.92
C GLU A 33 0.85 27.20 -6.20
N GLN A 34 1.91 28.02 -6.25
CA GLN A 34 1.79 29.43 -6.62
C GLN A 34 1.22 29.59 -8.03
N LEU A 35 1.74 28.82 -8.99
CA LEU A 35 1.24 28.81 -10.37
C LEU A 35 -0.25 28.45 -10.42
N ALA A 36 -0.67 27.44 -9.67
CA ALA A 36 -2.08 27.05 -9.58
C ALA A 36 -2.96 28.18 -9.01
N GLN A 37 -2.49 28.88 -7.98
CA GLN A 37 -3.22 30.00 -7.38
C GLN A 37 -3.33 31.18 -8.35
N ASP A 38 -2.22 31.56 -9.00
CA ASP A 38 -2.18 32.67 -9.96
C ASP A 38 -3.07 32.38 -11.17
N LEU A 39 -3.00 31.17 -11.72
CA LEU A 39 -3.82 30.74 -12.84
C LEU A 39 -5.31 30.74 -12.46
N TRP A 40 -5.65 30.22 -11.27
CA TRP A 40 -7.03 30.23 -10.77
C TRP A 40 -7.57 31.66 -10.71
N ALA A 41 -6.81 32.59 -10.10
CA ALA A 41 -7.22 33.97 -9.94
C ALA A 41 -7.34 34.73 -11.27
N GLN A 42 -6.58 34.37 -12.30
CA GLN A 42 -6.73 34.92 -13.65
C GLN A 42 -7.98 34.38 -14.34
N LEU A 43 -8.17 33.05 -14.33
CA LEU A 43 -9.33 32.40 -14.96
C LEU A 43 -10.64 32.85 -14.32
N ASP A 44 -10.69 32.94 -12.99
CA ASP A 44 -11.87 33.41 -12.24
C ASP A 44 -12.23 34.86 -12.58
N ARG A 45 -11.26 35.77 -12.62
CA ARG A 45 -11.48 37.17 -13.03
C ARG A 45 -12.00 37.30 -14.46
N MET A 46 -11.65 36.36 -15.34
CA MET A 46 -12.14 36.32 -16.72
C MET A 46 -13.50 35.63 -16.86
N GLY A 47 -14.05 35.05 -15.80
CA GLY A 47 -15.23 34.19 -15.87
C GLY A 47 -14.98 32.93 -16.71
N ALA A 48 -13.73 32.49 -16.82
CA ALA A 48 -13.31 31.32 -17.58
C ALA A 48 -13.33 30.05 -16.70
N ASP A 49 -13.23 28.88 -17.34
CA ASP A 49 -13.11 27.60 -16.65
C ASP A 49 -11.81 27.53 -15.84
N THR A 50 -11.92 27.26 -14.54
CA THR A 50 -10.79 27.20 -13.59
C THR A 50 -10.19 25.81 -13.43
N SER A 51 -10.67 24.82 -14.18
CA SER A 51 -10.31 23.40 -14.01
C SER A 51 -8.81 23.12 -14.20
N ALA A 52 -8.15 23.78 -15.15
CA ALA A 52 -6.72 23.65 -15.34
C ALA A 52 -5.91 24.07 -14.09
N ALA A 53 -6.38 25.09 -13.37
CA ALA A 53 -5.74 25.53 -12.12
C ALA A 53 -5.93 24.51 -10.99
N VAL A 54 -7.09 23.85 -10.94
CA VAL A 54 -7.35 22.76 -9.99
C VAL A 54 -6.43 21.56 -10.26
N GLU A 55 -6.21 21.19 -11.52
CA GLU A 55 -5.30 20.09 -11.89
C GLU A 55 -3.85 20.38 -11.48
N ILE A 56 -3.36 21.59 -11.72
CA ILE A 56 -2.00 22.01 -11.30
C ILE A 56 -1.91 22.00 -9.76
N ARG A 57 -2.96 22.42 -9.06
CA ARG A 57 -3.01 22.38 -7.59
C ARG A 57 -2.93 20.95 -7.07
N ASP A 58 -3.64 20.01 -7.68
CA ASP A 58 -3.58 18.60 -7.32
C ASP A 58 -2.20 17.99 -7.61
N LEU A 59 -1.56 18.39 -8.71
CA LEU A 59 -0.17 18.02 -8.98
C LEU A 59 0.78 18.58 -7.90
N ALA A 60 0.64 19.86 -7.55
CA ALA A 60 1.44 20.49 -6.50
C ALA A 60 1.29 19.77 -5.15
N ARG A 61 0.07 19.34 -4.81
CA ARG A 61 -0.22 18.53 -3.62
C ARG A 61 0.52 17.19 -3.66
N ARG A 62 0.43 16.44 -4.76
CA ARG A 62 1.18 15.17 -4.92
C ARG A 62 2.69 15.36 -4.80
N VAL A 63 3.25 16.42 -5.39
CA VAL A 63 4.68 16.74 -5.27
C VAL A 63 5.04 17.08 -3.82
N ARG A 64 4.20 17.83 -3.09
CA ARG A 64 4.40 18.12 -1.66
C ARG A 64 4.38 16.86 -0.80
N ASP A 65 3.48 15.92 -1.07
CA ASP A 65 3.41 14.67 -0.33
C ASP A 65 4.72 13.89 -0.51
N ARG A 66 5.24 13.83 -1.74
CA ARG A 66 6.58 13.24 -2.04
C ARG A 66 7.72 14.00 -1.35
N VAL A 67 7.67 15.34 -1.30
CA VAL A 67 8.65 16.15 -0.56
C VAL A 67 8.62 15.84 0.93
N THR A 68 7.44 15.69 1.52
CA THR A 68 7.28 15.35 2.95
C THR A 68 7.93 14.00 3.25
N GLU A 69 7.76 13.04 2.36
CA GLU A 69 8.41 11.74 2.46
C GLU A 69 9.94 11.84 2.34
N LEU A 70 10.44 12.60 1.37
CA LEU A 70 11.87 12.89 1.20
C LEU A 70 12.47 13.58 2.43
N GLN A 71 11.75 14.52 3.03
CA GLN A 71 12.15 15.18 4.28
C GLN A 71 12.19 14.20 5.46
N ALA A 72 11.22 13.28 5.56
CA ALA A 72 11.25 12.25 6.59
C ALA A 72 12.45 11.30 6.41
N ARG A 73 12.78 10.92 5.17
CA ARG A 73 13.99 10.16 4.82
C ARG A 73 15.25 10.94 5.19
N GLN A 74 15.31 12.23 4.84
CA GLN A 74 16.39 13.15 5.20
C GLN A 74 16.61 13.19 6.71
N GLY A 75 15.56 13.38 7.49
CA GLY A 75 15.62 13.36 8.96
C GLY A 75 16.20 12.06 9.52
N ARG A 76 15.84 10.89 8.97
CA ARG A 76 16.43 9.60 9.36
C ARG A 76 17.93 9.53 9.06
N VAL A 77 18.34 9.98 7.88
CA VAL A 77 19.77 9.99 7.50
C VAL A 77 20.57 10.92 8.44
N HIS A 78 20.06 12.11 8.74
CA HIS A 78 20.71 13.02 9.70
C HIS A 78 20.75 12.44 11.12
N ALA A 79 19.69 11.77 11.58
CA ALA A 79 19.67 11.10 12.89
C ALA A 79 20.70 9.95 12.96
N MET A 80 20.82 9.16 11.88
CA MET A 80 21.85 8.14 11.76
C MET A 80 23.25 8.75 11.80
N GLN A 81 23.47 9.89 11.12
CA GLN A 81 24.72 10.65 11.17
C GLN A 81 25.07 11.08 12.59
N ALA A 82 24.13 11.69 13.30
CA ALA A 82 24.34 12.11 14.68
C ALA A 82 24.68 10.93 15.62
N SER A 83 24.15 9.74 15.34
CA SER A 83 24.40 8.54 16.13
C SER A 83 25.73 7.81 15.82
N GLY A 84 26.41 8.17 14.72
CA GLY A 84 27.65 7.52 14.27
C GLY A 84 27.50 6.05 13.81
N LYS A 85 26.28 5.50 13.76
CA LYS A 85 26.04 4.10 13.43
C LYS A 85 25.77 3.89 11.95
N GLY A 86 26.63 3.11 11.28
CA GLY A 86 26.35 2.57 9.96
C GLY A 86 26.66 3.49 8.79
N SER A 87 27.61 4.43 8.92
CA SER A 87 28.16 5.12 7.75
C SER A 87 29.51 4.55 7.33
N VAL A 88 29.80 4.66 6.06
CA VAL A 88 31.08 4.36 5.43
C VAL A 88 31.72 5.68 5.03
N CYS A 89 32.75 6.09 5.76
CA CYS A 89 33.53 7.27 5.42
C CYS A 89 34.60 6.94 4.37
N THR A 90 34.64 7.70 3.28
CA THR A 90 35.70 7.64 2.26
C THR A 90 36.24 9.04 1.98
N ALA A 91 37.35 9.14 1.26
CA ALA A 91 37.85 10.43 0.76
C ALA A 91 36.83 11.18 -0.12
N ALA A 92 35.85 10.49 -0.69
CA ALA A 92 34.79 11.06 -1.54
C ALA A 92 33.55 11.54 -0.76
N GLY A 93 33.47 11.26 0.55
CA GLY A 93 32.36 11.64 1.42
C GLY A 93 31.91 10.54 2.39
N ILE A 94 30.88 10.85 3.18
CA ILE A 94 30.17 9.92 4.05
C ILE A 94 29.05 9.27 3.25
N PHE A 95 29.05 7.94 3.22
CA PHE A 95 28.04 7.15 2.53
C PHE A 95 27.28 6.27 3.51
N TRP A 96 26.01 6.02 3.23
CA TRP A 96 25.16 5.18 4.05
C TRP A 96 24.87 3.89 3.28
N PRO A 97 25.33 2.72 3.77
CA PRO A 97 25.02 1.45 3.17
C PRO A 97 23.52 1.21 3.33
N VAL A 98 22.82 1.21 2.20
CA VAL A 98 21.46 0.69 2.15
C VAL A 98 21.63 -0.83 2.23
N SER A 99 21.28 -1.43 3.37
CA SER A 99 21.39 -2.88 3.56
C SER A 99 20.28 -3.58 2.76
N GLU A 100 20.43 -3.60 1.44
CA GLU A 100 19.57 -4.34 0.52
C GLU A 100 20.40 -5.49 -0.06
N ALA A 101 20.03 -6.73 0.27
CA ALA A 101 20.29 -7.81 -0.65
C ALA A 101 19.65 -7.40 -1.98
N ALA A 102 20.50 -7.17 -2.99
CA ALA A 102 20.22 -6.48 -4.24
C ALA A 102 18.81 -6.77 -4.79
N VAL A 103 17.85 -5.94 -4.38
CA VAL A 103 16.70 -5.67 -5.23
C VAL A 103 17.27 -4.69 -6.26
N PRO A 104 17.13 -4.93 -7.57
CA PRO A 104 17.62 -3.98 -8.56
C PRO A 104 16.88 -2.66 -8.35
N SER A 105 17.48 -1.76 -7.60
CA SER A 105 17.01 -0.39 -7.49
C SER A 105 17.20 0.25 -8.87
N PRO A 106 16.35 1.22 -9.24
CA PRO A 106 16.55 2.05 -10.41
C PRO A 106 18.02 2.47 -10.51
N ARG A 107 18.74 2.04 -11.55
CA ARG A 107 20.06 2.60 -11.83
C ARG A 107 19.84 4.09 -12.09
N PRO A 108 20.47 5.01 -11.33
CA PRO A 108 20.30 6.44 -11.58
C PRO A 108 20.60 6.75 -13.05
N GLY A 109 19.62 7.31 -13.76
CA GLY A 109 19.76 7.68 -15.18
C GLY A 109 19.17 6.70 -16.20
N THR A 110 18.62 5.54 -15.80
CA THR A 110 17.83 4.72 -16.73
C THR A 110 16.52 5.46 -17.06
N PRO A 111 16.25 5.78 -18.33
CA PRO A 111 15.00 6.44 -18.71
C PRO A 111 13.80 5.50 -18.46
N PRO A 112 12.60 6.06 -18.19
CA PRO A 112 11.39 5.25 -18.09
C PRO A 112 11.14 4.52 -19.43
N PRO A 113 10.50 3.35 -19.40
CA PRO A 113 10.07 2.62 -20.61
C PRO A 113 9.22 3.51 -21.52
N ASN A 114 9.48 3.46 -22.84
CA ASN A 114 8.71 4.21 -23.84
C ASN A 114 7.39 3.50 -24.21
N ASP A 115 7.16 2.31 -23.67
CA ASP A 115 6.01 1.43 -23.92
C ASP A 115 5.28 1.11 -22.60
N PRO A 116 4.28 1.91 -22.20
CA PRO A 116 3.58 1.67 -20.94
C PRO A 116 2.86 0.32 -20.94
N ALA A 117 2.95 -0.40 -19.82
CA ALA A 117 2.18 -1.59 -19.52
C ALA A 117 0.70 -1.25 -19.35
N ALA A 118 -0.16 -2.17 -19.74
CA ALA A 118 -1.62 -2.02 -19.63
C ALA A 118 -2.09 -2.31 -18.19
N LEU A 119 -1.68 -1.46 -17.25
CA LEU A 119 -2.06 -1.57 -15.84
C LEU A 119 -3.32 -0.77 -15.53
N SER A 120 -4.02 -1.17 -14.47
CA SER A 120 -5.06 -0.37 -13.84
C SER A 120 -4.51 0.99 -13.39
N TYR A 121 -5.36 2.02 -13.44
CA TYR A 121 -4.99 3.40 -13.14
C TYR A 121 -4.27 3.57 -11.79
N GLU A 122 -4.67 2.81 -10.78
CA GLU A 122 -4.13 2.89 -9.42
C GLU A 122 -2.65 2.50 -9.31
N LEU A 123 -2.13 1.76 -10.30
CA LEU A 123 -0.72 1.39 -10.39
C LEU A 123 -0.04 1.98 -11.63
N TRP A 124 -0.65 2.99 -12.26
CA TRP A 124 -0.13 3.60 -13.49
C TRP A 124 1.31 4.11 -13.32
N ASP A 125 1.65 4.63 -12.14
CA ASP A 125 2.99 5.15 -11.84
C ASP A 125 4.08 4.07 -11.93
N ALA A 126 3.73 2.79 -11.85
CA ALA A 126 4.66 1.68 -12.09
C ALA A 126 5.26 1.69 -13.50
N ASN A 127 4.59 2.33 -14.48
CA ASN A 127 5.13 2.50 -15.83
C ASN A 127 6.32 3.45 -15.92
N PHE A 128 6.55 4.27 -14.90
CA PHE A 128 7.70 5.18 -14.86
C PHE A 128 8.90 4.58 -14.11
N LEU A 129 8.76 3.37 -13.57
CA LEU A 129 9.85 2.67 -12.90
C LEU A 129 10.68 1.86 -13.93
N PRO A 130 12.01 1.80 -13.78
CA PRO A 130 12.83 0.89 -14.56
C PRO A 130 12.37 -0.55 -14.37
N ARG A 131 12.26 -1.30 -15.47
CA ARG A 131 11.87 -2.70 -15.45
C ARG A 131 12.95 -3.52 -14.76
N THR A 132 12.54 -4.52 -13.98
CA THR A 132 13.51 -5.39 -13.28
C THR A 132 14.32 -6.29 -14.21
N GLU A 133 13.85 -6.49 -15.46
CA GLU A 133 14.40 -7.43 -16.45
C GLU A 133 14.62 -8.85 -15.89
N ARG A 134 13.90 -9.20 -14.82
CA ARG A 134 14.03 -10.49 -14.17
C ARG A 134 13.53 -11.58 -15.11
N LEU A 135 14.20 -12.73 -15.02
CA LEU A 135 13.76 -13.96 -15.65
C LEU A 135 13.07 -14.81 -14.60
N ARG A 136 12.04 -15.53 -15.04
CA ARG A 136 11.38 -16.60 -14.28
C ARG A 136 12.39 -17.73 -14.07
N SER A 137 12.09 -18.66 -13.17
CA SER A 137 12.95 -19.83 -12.93
C SER A 137 13.12 -20.75 -14.13
N ASP A 138 12.22 -20.68 -15.12
CA ASP A 138 12.33 -21.38 -16.42
C ASP A 138 13.16 -20.59 -17.46
N GLY A 139 13.75 -19.46 -17.07
CA GLY A 139 14.57 -18.59 -17.92
C GLY A 139 13.76 -17.66 -18.83
N LYS A 140 12.42 -17.73 -18.83
CA LYS A 140 11.59 -16.83 -19.64
C LYS A 140 11.48 -15.45 -18.98
N PRO A 141 11.39 -14.37 -19.76
CA PRO A 141 11.12 -13.05 -19.19
C PRO A 141 9.71 -12.99 -18.61
N PHE A 142 9.54 -12.20 -17.56
CA PHE A 142 8.21 -11.75 -17.12
C PHE A 142 7.53 -10.91 -18.21
N SER A 143 6.20 -10.92 -18.25
CA SER A 143 5.43 -10.02 -19.12
C SER A 143 5.75 -8.56 -18.78
N ARG A 144 5.33 -7.64 -19.66
CA ARG A 144 5.56 -6.21 -19.45
C ARG A 144 4.81 -5.70 -18.21
N GLU A 145 3.57 -6.15 -18.04
CA GLU A 145 2.70 -5.88 -16.90
C GLU A 145 3.30 -6.45 -15.61
N GLU A 146 3.72 -7.73 -15.62
CA GLU A 146 4.38 -8.37 -14.48
C GLU A 146 5.66 -7.60 -14.10
N ASN A 147 6.50 -7.22 -15.07
CA ASN A 147 7.70 -6.43 -14.80
C ASN A 147 7.40 -5.04 -14.22
N ALA A 148 6.31 -4.37 -14.63
CA ALA A 148 5.87 -3.11 -14.02
C ALA A 148 5.60 -3.30 -12.54
N VAL A 149 4.76 -4.30 -12.25
CA VAL A 149 4.27 -4.57 -10.90
C VAL A 149 5.43 -5.03 -10.02
N LEU A 150 6.35 -5.87 -10.51
CA LEU A 150 7.58 -6.24 -9.78
C LEU A 150 8.46 -5.03 -9.46
N SER A 151 8.57 -4.08 -10.38
CA SER A 151 9.35 -2.85 -10.16
C SER A 151 8.70 -1.97 -9.09
N TRP A 152 7.37 -1.87 -9.09
CA TRP A 152 6.62 -1.17 -8.04
C TRP A 152 6.74 -1.89 -6.69
N ILE A 153 6.56 -3.21 -6.66
CA ILE A 153 6.71 -4.03 -5.44
C ILE A 153 8.11 -3.87 -4.86
N SER A 154 9.14 -3.82 -5.71
CA SER A 154 10.52 -3.57 -5.30
C SER A 154 10.65 -2.26 -4.51
N VAL A 155 10.05 -1.17 -4.98
CA VAL A 155 10.07 0.13 -4.30
C VAL A 155 9.35 0.11 -2.95
N HIS A 156 8.23 -0.62 -2.84
CA HIS A 156 7.42 -0.69 -1.61
C HIS A 156 7.68 -1.96 -0.77
N ARG A 157 8.72 -2.73 -1.10
CA ARG A 157 8.99 -4.06 -0.52
C ARG A 157 9.10 -4.01 1.00
N THR A 158 9.81 -3.02 1.51
CA THR A 158 10.00 -2.83 2.96
C THR A 158 8.66 -2.62 3.66
N THR A 159 7.82 -1.72 3.14
CA THR A 159 6.48 -1.45 3.70
C THR A 159 5.61 -2.70 3.68
N ILE A 160 5.57 -3.43 2.55
CA ILE A 160 4.81 -4.68 2.43
C ILE A 160 5.24 -5.70 3.49
N ILE A 161 6.55 -5.92 3.63
CA ILE A 161 7.10 -6.89 4.59
C ILE A 161 6.83 -6.46 6.04
N GLU A 162 7.01 -5.18 6.35
CA GLU A 162 6.76 -4.65 7.69
C GLU A 162 5.29 -4.77 8.09
N GLU A 163 4.37 -4.38 7.22
CA GLU A 163 2.94 -4.47 7.49
C GLU A 163 2.46 -5.92 7.55
N ALA A 164 2.95 -6.81 6.68
CA ALA A 164 2.69 -8.24 6.76
C ALA A 164 3.17 -8.83 8.10
N ARG A 165 4.38 -8.48 8.52
CA ARG A 165 4.97 -8.94 9.79
C ARG A 165 4.16 -8.46 11.00
N LYS A 166 3.74 -7.18 11.02
CA LYS A 166 2.89 -6.63 12.10
C LYS A 166 1.61 -7.42 12.30
N ARG A 167 1.08 -8.04 11.24
CA ARG A 167 -0.16 -8.82 11.27
C ARG A 167 0.04 -10.32 11.27
N ASN A 168 1.29 -10.79 11.20
CA ASN A 168 1.66 -12.19 11.05
C ASN A 168 0.85 -12.86 9.92
N ILE A 169 0.94 -12.29 8.72
CA ILE A 169 0.35 -12.82 7.49
C ILE A 169 1.41 -12.88 6.38
N SER A 170 1.13 -13.62 5.31
CA SER A 170 1.99 -13.68 4.14
C SER A 170 2.09 -12.32 3.42
N PRO A 171 3.29 -11.76 3.21
CA PRO A 171 3.46 -10.59 2.35
C PRO A 171 3.07 -10.87 0.89
N GLN A 172 3.14 -12.14 0.45
CA GLN A 172 2.69 -12.53 -0.88
C GLN A 172 1.19 -12.35 -1.05
N ALA A 173 0.38 -12.43 0.02
CA ALA A 173 -1.06 -12.17 -0.06
C ALA A 173 -1.35 -10.70 -0.36
N ILE A 174 -0.62 -9.78 0.28
CA ILE A 174 -0.70 -8.34 0.00
C ILE A 174 -0.31 -8.07 -1.46
N VAL A 175 0.83 -8.63 -1.88
CA VAL A 175 1.30 -8.53 -3.27
C VAL A 175 0.26 -9.09 -4.24
N ALA A 176 -0.35 -10.24 -3.93
CA ALA A 176 -1.33 -10.87 -4.80
C ALA A 176 -2.58 -10.00 -5.00
N ALA A 177 -3.10 -9.39 -3.93
CA ALA A 177 -4.24 -8.47 -4.03
C ALA A 177 -3.91 -7.24 -4.89
N ILE A 178 -2.75 -6.61 -4.68
CA ILE A 178 -2.32 -5.45 -5.48
C ILE A 178 -2.12 -5.83 -6.95
N SER A 179 -1.46 -6.96 -7.20
CA SER A 179 -1.10 -7.42 -8.54
C SER A 179 -2.32 -7.83 -9.36
N TRP A 180 -3.27 -8.53 -8.75
CA TRP A 180 -4.53 -8.90 -9.39
C TRP A 180 -5.33 -7.65 -9.79
N GLU A 181 -5.43 -6.67 -8.88
CA GLU A 181 -6.14 -5.43 -9.17
C GLU A 181 -5.49 -4.61 -10.29
N ALA A 182 -4.16 -4.67 -10.39
CA ALA A 182 -3.39 -3.95 -11.39
C ALA A 182 -3.39 -4.63 -12.77
N MET A 183 -3.38 -5.96 -12.84
CA MET A 183 -3.16 -6.71 -14.09
C MET A 183 -4.40 -7.45 -14.62
N GLU A 184 -5.33 -7.86 -13.76
CA GLU A 184 -6.48 -8.67 -14.15
C GLU A 184 -7.78 -7.87 -14.09
N ASN A 185 -7.98 -7.09 -13.02
CA ASN A 185 -9.14 -6.21 -12.87
C ASN A 185 -8.84 -4.81 -13.43
N VAL A 186 -8.24 -4.75 -14.62
CA VAL A 186 -7.78 -3.49 -15.21
C VAL A 186 -8.98 -2.58 -15.42
N GLN A 187 -9.06 -1.52 -14.63
CA GLN A 187 -9.96 -0.43 -14.95
C GLN A 187 -9.26 0.43 -15.98
N PRO A 188 -9.78 0.50 -17.23
CA PRO A 188 -9.17 1.37 -18.22
C PRO A 188 -9.16 2.77 -17.62
N VAL A 189 -8.06 3.49 -17.84
CA VAL A 189 -8.00 4.93 -17.56
C VAL A 189 -9.15 5.54 -18.35
N ARG A 190 -10.31 5.73 -17.72
CA ARG A 190 -11.33 6.60 -18.27
C ARG A 190 -10.62 7.94 -18.30
N HIS A 191 -10.27 8.40 -19.50
CA HIS A 191 -9.81 9.76 -19.74
C HIS A 191 -10.49 10.68 -18.74
N PRO A 192 -9.76 11.60 -18.07
CA PRO A 192 -10.40 12.58 -17.21
C PRO A 192 -11.55 13.16 -18.04
N ILE A 193 -12.78 12.85 -17.63
CA ILE A 193 -13.93 13.39 -18.34
C ILE A 193 -13.74 14.89 -18.19
N PRO A 194 -13.69 15.65 -19.31
CA PRO A 194 -13.42 17.07 -19.26
C PRO A 194 -14.31 17.71 -18.20
N ALA A 195 -13.68 18.48 -17.32
CA ALA A 195 -14.40 19.24 -16.32
C ALA A 195 -15.46 20.11 -17.04
N GLY A 196 -16.67 20.17 -16.47
CA GLY A 196 -17.80 20.88 -17.08
C GLY A 196 -18.75 20.04 -17.95
N SER A 197 -18.47 18.76 -18.22
CA SER A 197 -19.37 17.87 -19.00
C SER A 197 -20.71 17.51 -18.33
N GLY A 198 -20.97 17.95 -17.09
CA GLY A 198 -22.14 17.55 -16.30
C GLY A 198 -22.16 16.06 -15.86
N LEU A 199 -21.27 15.22 -16.40
CA LEU A 199 -21.12 13.80 -16.06
C LEU A 199 -20.13 13.56 -14.91
N GLY A 200 -19.42 14.60 -14.46
CA GLY A 200 -18.42 14.52 -13.39
C GLY A 200 -18.98 14.08 -12.03
N SER A 201 -20.26 14.35 -11.74
CA SER A 201 -20.93 13.90 -10.51
C SER A 201 -21.24 12.39 -10.51
N ILE A 202 -21.52 11.82 -11.69
CA ILE A 202 -21.79 10.39 -11.88
C ILE A 202 -20.47 9.61 -11.76
N ASN A 203 -19.39 10.12 -12.34
CA ASN A 203 -18.07 9.50 -12.20
C ASN A 203 -17.46 9.72 -10.80
N GLN A 204 -17.69 10.84 -10.11
CA GLN A 204 -17.30 10.96 -8.70
C GLN A 204 -18.02 9.91 -7.84
N ARG A 205 -19.29 9.61 -8.10
CA ARG A 205 -19.99 8.52 -7.38
C ARG A 205 -19.43 7.14 -7.66
N LEU A 206 -18.92 6.88 -8.88
CA LEU A 206 -18.34 5.59 -9.27
C LEU A 206 -16.85 5.46 -8.89
N ALA A 207 -16.08 6.54 -8.94
CA ALA A 207 -14.67 6.62 -8.57
C ALA A 207 -14.43 6.70 -7.05
N ARG A 208 -15.48 6.98 -6.25
CA ARG A 208 -15.41 7.00 -4.79
C ARG A 208 -15.37 5.62 -4.14
N TRP A 209 -15.52 4.54 -4.90
CA TRP A 209 -15.73 3.24 -4.28
C TRP A 209 -14.45 2.54 -3.88
N ALA A 210 -13.34 2.75 -4.58
CA ALA A 210 -12.05 2.15 -4.26
C ALA A 210 -10.90 3.09 -4.66
N THR A 211 -9.80 3.10 -3.90
CA THR A 211 -8.67 4.00 -4.18
C THR A 211 -7.33 3.30 -3.91
N GLY A 212 -6.35 3.63 -4.74
CA GLY A 212 -4.95 3.19 -4.59
C GLY A 212 -4.71 1.70 -4.89
N PRO A 213 -3.47 1.24 -4.71
CA PRO A 213 -3.08 -0.14 -4.97
C PRO A 213 -4.00 -1.13 -4.25
N GLY A 214 -4.44 -2.18 -4.94
CA GLY A 214 -5.34 -3.18 -4.36
C GLY A 214 -6.79 -2.74 -4.16
N LYS A 215 -7.18 -1.55 -4.64
CA LYS A 215 -8.57 -1.05 -4.71
C LYS A 215 -9.35 -1.20 -3.40
N VAL A 216 -8.76 -0.76 -2.29
CA VAL A 216 -9.45 -0.79 -0.99
C VAL A 216 -10.67 0.13 -1.03
N HIS A 217 -11.84 -0.39 -0.63
CA HIS A 217 -13.09 0.36 -0.70
C HIS A 217 -13.30 1.31 0.50
N THR A 218 -13.27 2.62 0.28
CA THR A 218 -13.25 3.66 1.34
C THR A 218 -14.53 3.71 2.19
N ASP A 219 -15.69 3.39 1.65
CA ASP A 219 -16.98 3.44 2.37
C ASP A 219 -17.63 2.06 2.59
N PHE A 220 -16.86 0.98 2.41
CA PHE A 220 -17.36 -0.39 2.58
C PHE A 220 -17.37 -0.82 4.05
N PRO A 221 -18.36 -1.61 4.52
CA PRO A 221 -18.46 -2.03 5.92
C PRO A 221 -17.19 -2.67 6.48
N LEU A 222 -16.48 -3.48 5.68
CA LEU A 222 -15.23 -4.12 6.10
C LEU A 222 -14.20 -3.11 6.61
N VAL A 223 -14.07 -1.95 5.96
CA VAL A 223 -13.09 -0.94 6.34
C VAL A 223 -13.45 -0.30 7.69
N LYS A 224 -14.73 -0.04 7.93
CA LYS A 224 -15.21 0.43 9.23
C LYS A 224 -15.00 -0.63 10.32
N GLN A 225 -15.28 -1.89 10.02
CA GLN A 225 -15.10 -3.02 10.94
C GLN A 225 -13.63 -3.18 11.37
N ILE A 226 -12.65 -3.05 10.46
CA ILE A 226 -11.22 -3.14 10.85
C ILE A 226 -10.79 -1.97 11.73
N GLU A 227 -11.30 -0.76 11.48
CA GLU A 227 -11.02 0.44 12.28
C GLU A 227 -11.65 0.33 13.68
N GLU A 228 -12.90 -0.14 13.74
CA GLU A 228 -13.62 -0.36 15.00
C GLU A 228 -12.96 -1.40 15.90
N ARG A 229 -12.34 -2.41 15.30
CA ARG A 229 -11.62 -3.49 16.00
C ARG A 229 -10.17 -3.15 16.33
N GLY A 230 -9.73 -1.92 16.05
CA GLY A 230 -8.40 -1.44 16.41
C GLY A 230 -7.27 -1.95 15.50
N TYR A 231 -7.58 -2.56 14.35
CA TYR A 231 -6.57 -2.92 13.36
C TYR A 231 -6.07 -1.68 12.60
N MET A 232 -6.84 -0.61 12.55
CA MET A 232 -6.43 0.70 12.03
C MET A 232 -7.04 1.79 12.91
N PRO A 233 -6.43 2.99 13.00
CA PRO A 233 -7.08 4.13 13.65
C PRO A 233 -8.40 4.46 12.94
N ARG A 234 -9.44 4.80 13.71
CA ARG A 234 -10.70 5.29 13.16
C ARG A 234 -10.47 6.57 12.37
N LYS A 235 -11.07 6.65 11.19
CA LYS A 235 -10.94 7.80 10.28
C LYS A 235 -12.30 8.25 9.76
N SER A 236 -12.44 9.55 9.56
CA SER A 236 -13.50 10.08 8.70
C SER A 236 -13.33 9.57 7.26
N LEU A 237 -14.39 9.65 6.46
CA LEU A 237 -14.33 9.23 5.05
C LEU A 237 -13.22 9.99 4.29
N ALA A 238 -13.12 11.31 4.46
CA ALA A 238 -12.11 12.13 3.79
C ALA A 238 -10.68 11.77 4.21
N GLU A 239 -10.43 11.53 5.50
CA GLU A 239 -9.10 11.10 5.98
C GLU A 239 -8.72 9.72 5.43
N ARG A 240 -9.70 8.84 5.27
CA ARG A 240 -9.49 7.50 4.71
C ARG A 240 -9.23 7.57 3.21
N GLU A 241 -9.99 8.36 2.47
CA GLU A 241 -9.76 8.63 1.04
C GLU A 241 -8.34 9.20 0.83
N ALA A 242 -7.95 10.19 1.63
CA ALA A 242 -6.60 10.76 1.56
C ALA A 242 -5.53 9.69 1.83
N LEU A 243 -5.71 8.84 2.85
CA LEU A 243 -4.73 7.80 3.16
C LEU A 243 -4.69 6.70 2.08
N LEU A 244 -5.85 6.20 1.63
CA LEU A 244 -5.95 5.17 0.58
C LEU A 244 -5.55 5.70 -0.82
N SER A 245 -5.42 7.02 -0.99
CA SER A 245 -4.81 7.59 -2.19
C SER A 245 -3.29 7.48 -2.23
N THR A 246 -2.66 6.99 -1.14
CA THR A 246 -1.23 6.72 -1.06
C THR A 246 -0.95 5.23 -1.11
N ASP A 247 0.19 4.86 -1.70
CA ASP A 247 0.64 3.48 -1.81
C ASP A 247 0.80 2.83 -0.43
N GLU A 248 1.46 3.52 0.50
CA GLU A 248 1.67 3.06 1.88
C GLU A 248 0.36 2.90 2.64
N GLY A 249 -0.58 3.83 2.44
CA GLY A 249 -1.89 3.76 3.08
C GLY A 249 -2.68 2.54 2.62
N SER A 250 -2.70 2.27 1.32
CA SER A 250 -3.36 1.08 0.77
C SER A 250 -2.71 -0.22 1.24
N ILE A 251 -1.37 -0.32 1.22
CA ILE A 251 -0.64 -1.48 1.75
C ILE A 251 -1.03 -1.76 3.23
N LYS A 252 -1.08 -0.71 4.06
CA LYS A 252 -1.49 -0.82 5.48
C LYS A 252 -2.90 -1.36 5.64
N TYR A 253 -3.86 -0.86 4.85
CA TYR A 253 -5.24 -1.32 4.91
C TYR A 253 -5.39 -2.75 4.41
N ILE A 254 -4.75 -3.13 3.31
CA ILE A 254 -4.77 -4.52 2.81
C ILE A 254 -4.23 -5.47 3.88
N ALA A 255 -3.06 -5.15 4.45
CA ALA A 255 -2.48 -5.94 5.52
C ALA A 255 -3.40 -6.02 6.74
N ALA A 256 -4.03 -4.91 7.13
CA ALA A 256 -4.95 -4.86 8.26
C ALA A 256 -6.20 -5.73 8.04
N ILE A 257 -6.79 -5.68 6.85
CA ILE A 257 -7.94 -6.49 6.45
C ILE A 257 -7.59 -7.98 6.49
N MET A 258 -6.50 -8.38 5.83
CA MET A 258 -6.06 -9.78 5.80
C MET A 258 -5.68 -10.28 7.20
N GLY A 259 -5.03 -9.45 8.00
CA GLY A 259 -4.71 -9.75 9.40
C GLY A 259 -5.96 -9.96 10.25
N ALA A 260 -7.00 -9.14 10.05
CA ALA A 260 -8.26 -9.28 10.78
C ALA A 260 -8.99 -10.58 10.43
N PHE A 261 -9.02 -10.96 9.15
CA PHE A 261 -9.54 -12.25 8.72
C PHE A 261 -8.76 -13.42 9.29
N ALA A 262 -7.43 -13.37 9.28
CA ALA A 262 -6.58 -14.39 9.89
C ALA A 262 -6.86 -14.53 11.39
N ASP A 263 -6.91 -13.43 12.14
CA ASP A 263 -7.22 -13.42 13.57
C ASP A 263 -8.63 -13.96 13.89
N SER A 264 -9.64 -13.66 13.08
CA SER A 264 -10.98 -14.25 13.23
C SER A 264 -10.99 -15.75 12.97
N THR A 265 -10.18 -16.21 12.02
CA THR A 265 -10.08 -17.62 11.64
C THR A 265 -9.29 -18.43 12.68
N ASP A 266 -8.21 -17.87 13.21
CA ASP A 266 -7.42 -18.48 14.30
C ASP A 266 -8.25 -18.68 15.57
N ARG A 267 -9.11 -17.71 15.93
CA ARG A 267 -10.00 -17.81 17.10
C ARG A 267 -11.00 -18.95 16.98
N ASP A 268 -11.40 -19.28 15.76
CA ASP A 268 -12.25 -20.41 15.47
C ASP A 268 -11.48 -21.76 15.54
N GLY A 269 -10.17 -21.72 15.27
CA GLY A 269 -9.24 -22.84 15.51
C GLY A 269 -9.32 -23.99 14.51
N ARG A 270 -10.15 -23.89 13.47
CA ARG A 270 -10.32 -24.95 12.45
C ARG A 270 -9.42 -24.79 11.22
N PHE A 271 -8.93 -23.60 10.96
CA PHE A 271 -8.09 -23.31 9.80
C PHE A 271 -6.93 -22.42 10.21
N ASP A 272 -5.76 -22.65 9.61
CA ASP A 272 -4.67 -21.67 9.56
C ASP A 272 -4.64 -21.08 8.16
N ILE A 273 -4.84 -19.76 8.06
CA ILE A 273 -4.85 -19.05 6.79
C ILE A 273 -3.75 -17.99 6.71
N ARG A 274 -2.91 -17.82 7.74
CA ARG A 274 -1.93 -16.72 7.80
C ARG A 274 -0.96 -16.73 6.62
N TYR A 275 -0.62 -17.92 6.14
CA TYR A 275 0.29 -18.11 5.01
C TYR A 275 -0.36 -18.80 3.82
N ASP A 276 -1.69 -18.95 3.85
CA ASP A 276 -2.48 -19.48 2.74
C ASP A 276 -2.92 -18.32 1.84
N VAL A 277 -2.04 -17.98 0.89
CA VAL A 277 -2.22 -16.83 -0.02
C VAL A 277 -3.58 -16.86 -0.72
N PRO A 278 -4.00 -17.96 -1.39
CA PRO A 278 -5.34 -18.04 -1.98
C PRO A 278 -6.48 -17.78 -1.01
N ARG A 279 -6.42 -18.28 0.23
CA ARG A 279 -7.49 -18.06 1.22
C ARG A 279 -7.55 -16.62 1.71
N LEU A 280 -6.40 -15.98 1.95
CA LEU A 280 -6.38 -14.56 2.34
C LEU A 280 -6.94 -13.67 1.24
N THR A 281 -6.55 -13.89 -0.01
CA THR A 281 -7.08 -13.14 -1.16
C THR A 281 -8.57 -13.45 -1.39
N HIS A 282 -9.01 -14.67 -1.11
CA HIS A 282 -10.42 -15.03 -1.19
C HIS A 282 -11.27 -14.17 -0.26
N LEU A 283 -10.88 -14.09 1.01
CA LEU A 283 -11.60 -13.29 2.00
C LEU A 283 -11.50 -11.79 1.73
N TYR A 284 -10.32 -11.31 1.30
CA TYR A 284 -10.11 -9.91 0.94
C TYR A 284 -11.09 -9.43 -0.14
N GLN A 285 -11.28 -10.22 -1.21
CA GLN A 285 -12.17 -9.86 -2.31
C GLN A 285 -13.66 -10.12 -2.01
N GLY A 286 -13.97 -11.17 -1.22
CA GLY A 286 -15.29 -11.80 -1.25
C GLY A 286 -16.29 -11.42 -0.16
N THR A 287 -15.87 -10.86 0.97
CA THR A 287 -16.77 -10.70 2.13
C THR A 287 -16.34 -9.57 3.07
N ASP A 288 -17.21 -9.23 4.02
CA ASP A 288 -16.84 -8.48 5.22
C ASP A 288 -16.57 -9.42 6.41
N LEU A 289 -16.03 -8.85 7.49
CA LEU A 289 -15.51 -9.60 8.65
C LEU A 289 -16.63 -10.20 9.50
N GLU A 290 -17.75 -9.51 9.64
CA GLU A 290 -18.91 -10.01 10.38
C GLU A 290 -19.55 -11.20 9.67
N ARG A 291 -19.74 -11.10 8.34
CA ARG A 291 -20.23 -12.20 7.51
C ARG A 291 -19.30 -13.41 7.56
N TRP A 292 -17.99 -13.19 7.58
CA TRP A 292 -17.02 -14.27 7.72
C TRP A 292 -17.11 -14.97 9.08
N GLU A 293 -17.23 -14.21 10.17
CA GLU A 293 -17.40 -14.79 11.50
C GLU A 293 -18.73 -15.54 11.65
N ASP A 294 -19.80 -15.02 11.05
CA ASP A 294 -21.08 -15.71 10.94
C ASP A 294 -20.95 -17.02 10.16
N HIS A 295 -20.22 -17.01 9.05
CA HIS A 295 -19.93 -18.20 8.27
C HIS A 295 -19.17 -19.23 9.10
N LEU A 296 -18.10 -18.82 9.80
CA LEU A 296 -17.37 -19.69 10.71
C LEU A 296 -18.32 -20.29 11.75
N ARG A 297 -19.12 -19.50 12.48
CA ARG A 297 -20.06 -20.02 13.48
C ARG A 297 -21.02 -21.10 12.95
N ARG A 298 -21.48 -20.96 11.70
CA ARG A 298 -22.47 -21.87 11.09
C ARG A 298 -21.83 -23.08 10.38
N LYS A 299 -20.56 -23.00 9.98
CA LYS A 299 -19.88 -24.05 9.22
C LYS A 299 -19.77 -25.33 10.08
N PRO A 300 -20.15 -26.52 9.56
CA PRO A 300 -19.89 -27.80 10.21
C PRO A 300 -18.40 -28.04 10.52
N ARG A 301 -18.10 -28.79 11.59
CA ARG A 301 -16.73 -29.23 11.87
C ARG A 301 -16.26 -30.22 10.80
N GLY A 302 -15.00 -30.09 10.38
CA GLY A 302 -14.38 -30.96 9.37
C GLY A 302 -14.67 -30.58 7.92
N GLU A 303 -15.59 -29.64 7.66
CA GLU A 303 -15.80 -29.15 6.30
C GLU A 303 -14.60 -28.29 5.85
N PRO A 304 -13.99 -28.55 4.68
CA PRO A 304 -12.83 -27.80 4.23
C PRO A 304 -13.18 -26.34 3.91
N PHE A 305 -12.19 -25.46 4.06
CA PHE A 305 -12.23 -24.12 3.48
C PHE A 305 -12.03 -24.24 1.97
N ARG A 306 -13.02 -23.80 1.19
CA ARG A 306 -12.93 -23.73 -0.27
C ARG A 306 -12.77 -22.29 -0.71
N THR A 307 -11.71 -22.00 -1.46
CA THR A 307 -11.58 -20.77 -2.24
C THR A 307 -12.35 -20.92 -3.55
N GLY A 308 -12.71 -19.81 -4.20
CA GLY A 308 -13.39 -19.88 -5.50
C GLY A 308 -13.74 -18.53 -6.11
N ASN A 309 -13.01 -17.46 -5.76
CA ASN A 309 -13.12 -16.21 -6.49
C ASN A 309 -11.86 -15.99 -7.32
N ASP A 310 -11.99 -15.15 -8.34
CA ASP A 310 -10.98 -14.97 -9.38
C ASP A 310 -9.62 -14.54 -8.80
N MET A 311 -9.60 -13.72 -7.75
CA MET A 311 -8.36 -13.28 -7.11
C MET A 311 -7.62 -14.45 -6.44
N ALA A 312 -8.35 -15.33 -5.74
CA ALA A 312 -7.74 -16.50 -5.11
C ALA A 312 -7.23 -17.52 -6.13
N GLU A 313 -7.98 -17.74 -7.20
CA GLU A 313 -7.57 -18.64 -8.29
C GLU A 313 -6.34 -18.08 -9.03
N TRP A 314 -6.32 -16.78 -9.28
CA TRP A 314 -5.17 -16.10 -9.86
C TRP A 314 -3.94 -16.21 -8.96
N ALA A 315 -4.10 -15.95 -7.66
CA ALA A 315 -2.99 -16.03 -6.71
C ALA A 315 -2.42 -17.46 -6.63
N GLY A 316 -3.27 -18.48 -6.69
CA GLY A 316 -2.85 -19.88 -6.76
C GLY A 316 -2.05 -20.21 -8.03
N ARG A 317 -2.48 -19.71 -9.20
CA ARG A 317 -1.81 -19.95 -10.50
C ARG A 317 -0.52 -19.15 -10.67
N ASN A 318 -0.39 -18.00 -10.01
CA ASN A 318 0.74 -17.08 -10.18
C ASN A 318 1.79 -17.17 -9.07
N ARG A 319 1.91 -18.34 -8.43
CA ARG A 319 2.85 -18.55 -7.31
C ARG A 319 4.30 -18.18 -7.64
N LEU A 320 4.78 -18.53 -8.84
CA LEU A 320 6.13 -18.19 -9.28
C LEU A 320 6.37 -16.67 -9.31
N PHE A 321 5.40 -15.90 -9.81
CA PHE A 321 5.49 -14.44 -9.80
C PHE A 321 5.55 -13.90 -8.35
N LEU A 322 4.73 -14.46 -7.46
CA LEU A 322 4.69 -14.04 -6.05
C LEU A 322 5.97 -14.39 -5.30
N ASP A 323 6.56 -15.56 -5.57
CA ASP A 323 7.84 -16.01 -4.99
C ASP A 323 9.00 -15.09 -5.39
N GLU A 324 9.01 -14.61 -6.63
CA GLU A 324 9.99 -13.64 -7.13
C GLU A 324 9.76 -12.22 -6.59
N ALA A 325 8.51 -11.85 -6.34
CA ALA A 325 8.15 -10.54 -5.80
C ALA A 325 8.62 -10.38 -4.35
N VAL A 326 8.21 -11.29 -3.48
CA VAL A 326 8.55 -11.30 -2.04
C VAL A 326 8.61 -12.73 -1.51
N PRO A 327 9.56 -13.07 -0.62
CA PRO A 327 9.59 -14.39 0.00
C PRO A 327 8.36 -14.60 0.88
N LEU A 328 7.89 -15.85 1.00
CA LEU A 328 6.71 -16.21 1.80
C LEU A 328 6.88 -15.85 3.29
N GLN A 329 8.06 -16.09 3.84
CA GLN A 329 8.39 -15.81 5.25
C GLN A 329 9.73 -15.05 5.34
N PRO A 330 9.76 -13.74 5.06
CA PRO A 330 10.99 -12.96 5.03
C PRO A 330 11.71 -12.91 6.39
N TRP A 331 11.00 -13.11 7.49
CA TRP A 331 11.55 -13.08 8.85
C TRP A 331 12.23 -14.37 9.29
N ASP A 332 12.06 -15.50 8.61
CA ASP A 332 12.81 -16.71 8.98
C ASP A 332 14.32 -16.52 8.83
N LYS A 333 14.71 -15.65 7.90
CA LYS A 333 16.11 -15.25 7.68
C LYS A 333 16.55 -14.07 8.53
N ASN A 334 15.61 -13.34 9.15
CA ASN A 334 15.85 -12.15 9.96
C ASN A 334 14.77 -12.05 11.05
N PRO A 335 14.94 -12.78 12.18
CA PRO A 335 13.97 -12.80 13.27
C PRO A 335 14.05 -11.48 14.04
N VAL A 336 13.32 -10.47 13.57
CA VAL A 336 12.98 -9.32 14.41
C VAL A 336 11.82 -9.77 15.31
N PRO A 337 11.87 -9.52 16.63
CA PRO A 337 10.79 -9.89 17.54
C PRO A 337 9.45 -9.37 17.02
N LEU A 338 8.41 -10.22 17.03
CA LEU A 338 7.06 -9.80 16.68
C LEU A 338 6.66 -8.63 17.58
N THR A 339 6.07 -7.60 16.99
CA THR A 339 5.41 -6.57 17.81
C THR A 339 4.30 -7.28 18.57
N PRO A 340 4.16 -7.09 19.90
CA PRO A 340 3.10 -7.71 20.66
C PRO A 340 1.77 -7.44 19.97
N LYS A 341 0.93 -8.49 19.85
CA LYS A 341 -0.42 -8.36 19.33
C LYS A 341 -1.09 -7.20 20.08
N PRO A 342 -1.77 -6.26 19.39
CA PRO A 342 -2.52 -5.21 20.07
C PRO A 342 -3.43 -5.89 21.08
N GLU A 343 -3.25 -5.60 22.37
CA GLU A 343 -4.20 -6.02 23.39
C GLU A 343 -5.55 -5.43 22.97
N GLN A 344 -6.46 -6.30 22.54
CA GLN A 344 -7.78 -5.84 22.17
C GLN A 344 -8.37 -5.13 23.38
N PRO A 345 -9.02 -3.96 23.19
CA PRO A 345 -9.79 -3.34 24.25
C PRO A 345 -10.70 -4.43 24.85
N PRO A 346 -10.77 -4.54 26.18
CA PRO A 346 -11.56 -5.59 26.83
C PRO A 346 -12.94 -5.61 26.20
N THR A 347 -13.33 -6.78 25.69
CA THR A 347 -14.66 -7.03 25.14
C THR A 347 -15.65 -6.39 26.09
N ARG A 348 -16.38 -5.35 25.62
CA ARG A 348 -17.39 -4.68 26.45
C ARG A 348 -18.25 -5.80 27.03
N MET A 349 -18.15 -6.00 28.35
CA MET A 349 -18.98 -6.98 29.02
C MET A 349 -20.43 -6.66 28.66
N PRO A 350 -21.24 -7.65 28.25
CA PRO A 350 -22.62 -7.40 27.92
C PRO A 350 -23.25 -6.67 29.10
N THR A 351 -23.80 -5.48 28.85
CA THR A 351 -24.54 -4.73 29.87
C THR A 351 -25.57 -5.69 30.46
N PRO A 352 -25.55 -5.96 31.77
CA PRO A 352 -26.49 -6.90 32.36
C PRO A 352 -27.90 -6.44 32.00
N THR A 353 -28.65 -7.31 31.33
CA THR A 353 -30.06 -7.08 31.04
C THR A 353 -30.74 -6.75 32.38
N PRO A 354 -31.41 -5.60 32.52
CA PRO A 354 -32.10 -5.27 33.76
C PRO A 354 -33.11 -6.38 34.04
N THR A 355 -32.93 -7.06 35.17
CA THR A 355 -33.88 -8.05 35.69
C THR A 355 -35.26 -7.41 35.74
N PRO A 356 -36.31 -8.00 35.14
CA PRO A 356 -37.66 -7.48 35.24
C PRO A 356 -38.05 -7.33 36.71
N GLY A 357 -38.16 -6.09 37.17
CA GLY A 357 -38.56 -5.77 38.54
C GLY A 357 -39.94 -6.37 38.81
N ALA A 358 -40.05 -7.06 39.95
CA ALA A 358 -41.30 -7.63 40.43
C ALA A 358 -42.40 -6.56 40.44
N ARG A 359 -43.54 -6.87 39.81
CA ARG A 359 -44.74 -6.02 39.86
C ARG A 359 -45.15 -5.81 41.32
N PRO A 360 -45.39 -4.58 41.77
CA PRO A 360 -45.99 -4.35 43.08
C PRO A 360 -47.42 -4.90 43.08
N THR A 361 -47.75 -5.70 44.08
CA THR A 361 -49.11 -6.18 44.36
C THR A 361 -49.97 -5.01 44.82
N PRO A 362 -51.16 -4.79 44.23
CA PRO A 362 -52.09 -3.75 44.68
C PRO A 362 -52.67 -4.12 46.05
N ARG A 363 -52.78 -3.12 46.93
CA ARG A 363 -53.50 -3.20 48.22
C ARG A 363 -54.97 -2.92 48.04
#